data_AF-A0AA46K1Z4-F1
#
_entry.id   AF-A0AA46K1Z4-F1
#
_cell.length_a   1.000
_cell.length_b   1.000
_cell.length_c   1.000
_cell.angle_alpha   90.00
_cell.angle_beta   90.00
_cell.angle_gamma   90.00
#
_symmetry.space_group_name_H-M   'P 1'
#
loop_
_entity.id
_entity.type
_entity.pdbx_description
1 polymer ?
#
loop_
_entity_poly.entity_id
_entity_poly.type
_entity_poly.pdbx_seq_one_letter_code
_entity_poly.pdbx_strand_id
1 'polypeptide(L)' 'MGSITLAGRQIFILNENDRYPEPQQNSPPMFAIREDEEQQHWLYVWHKGGWPLVSDVPFQTQGKAVDAAIAFNFDVLYK' A
#
# COMPACT_ATOMS: atom_id res chain seq x y z
N MET A 1 -11.10 9.54 2.91
CA MET A 1 -10.20 8.51 2.36
C MET A 1 -11.00 7.47 1.60
N GLY A 2 -10.62 7.19 0.35
CA GLY A 2 -11.18 6.10 -0.46
C GLY A 2 -10.28 4.88 -0.43
N SER A 3 -10.87 3.68 -0.52
CA SER A 3 -10.14 2.43 -0.69
C SER A 3 -10.74 1.62 -1.82
N ILE A 4 -9.91 0.89 -2.55
CA ILE A 4 -10.34 -0.06 -3.57
C ILE A 4 -9.95 -1.48 -3.15
N THR A 5 -10.86 -2.43 -3.30
CA THR A 5 -10.58 -3.85 -3.06
C THR A 5 -10.30 -4.54 -4.39
N LEU A 6 -9.08 -5.05 -4.56
CA LEU A 6 -8.64 -5.75 -5.77
C LEU A 6 -7.94 -7.04 -5.37
N ALA A 7 -8.26 -8.16 -6.04
CA ALA A 7 -7.66 -9.47 -5.78
C ALA A 7 -7.63 -9.89 -4.28
N GLY A 8 -8.68 -9.55 -3.53
CA GLY A 8 -8.78 -9.84 -2.09
C GLY A 8 -7.88 -8.97 -1.20
N ARG A 9 -7.32 -7.88 -1.74
CA ARG A 9 -6.44 -6.93 -1.05
C ARG A 9 -7.12 -5.58 -1.00
N GLN A 10 -6.99 -4.87 0.11
CA GLN A 10 -7.55 -3.53 0.27
C GLN A 10 -6.44 -2.50 0.04
N ILE A 11 -6.60 -1.66 -0.96
CA ILE A 11 -5.62 -0.67 -1.38
C ILE A 11 -6.18 0.72 -1.08
N PHE A 12 -5.45 1.50 -0.30
CA PHE A 12 -5.78 2.86 0.07
C PHE A 12 -4.92 3.81 -0.75
N ILE A 13 -5.53 4.85 -1.31
CA ILE A 13 -4.81 5.93 -2.00
C ILE A 13 -4.77 7.10 -1.03
N LEU A 14 -3.57 7.51 -0.65
CA LEU A 14 -3.29 8.50 0.37
C LEU A 14 -2.55 9.69 -0.26
N ASN A 15 -2.94 10.89 0.14
CA ASN A 15 -2.12 12.07 -0.05
C ASN A 15 -1.17 12.25 1.13
N GLU A 16 -0.25 13.22 1.05
CA GLU A 16 0.71 13.49 2.11
C GLU A 16 0.08 13.80 3.48
N ASN A 17 -1.10 14.43 3.49
CA ASN A 17 -1.81 14.79 4.71
C ASN A 17 -2.69 13.67 5.27
N ASP A 18 -2.87 12.57 4.54
CA ASP A 18 -3.74 11.48 4.96
C ASP A 18 -3.01 10.58 5.98
N ARG A 19 -3.76 10.17 7.01
CA ARG A 19 -3.29 9.20 7.99
C ARG A 19 -3.40 7.80 7.40
N TYR A 20 -2.47 6.92 7.76
CA TYR A 20 -2.60 5.52 7.44
C TYR A 20 -3.85 4.92 8.10
N PRO A 21 -4.59 4.05 7.39
CA PRO A 21 -5.74 3.37 7.95
C PRO A 21 -5.31 2.34 9.00
N GLU A 22 -6.16 2.12 9.99
CA GLU A 22 -5.96 1.08 11.00
C GLU A 22 -6.64 -0.23 10.56
N PRO A 23 -6.00 -1.39 10.79
CA PRO A 23 -6.62 -2.67 10.47
C PRO A 23 -7.84 -2.92 11.36
N GLN A 24 -8.91 -3.41 10.76
CA GLN A 24 -10.01 -4.02 11.51
C GLN A 24 -9.68 -5.49 11.81
N GLN A 25 -10.34 -6.08 12.82
CA GLN A 25 -10.04 -7.42 13.35
C GLN A 25 -10.02 -8.54 12.30
N ASN A 26 -10.74 -8.40 11.18
CA ASN A 26 -10.76 -9.33 10.04
C ASN A 26 -10.44 -8.62 8.71
N SER A 27 -9.59 -7.59 8.75
CA SER A 27 -9.23 -6.87 7.53
C SER A 27 -8.46 -7.77 6.56
N PRO A 28 -8.78 -7.71 5.25
CA PRO A 28 -7.91 -8.30 4.24
C PRO A 28 -6.52 -7.63 4.27
N PRO A 29 -5.50 -8.21 3.61
CA PRO A 29 -4.20 -7.57 3.54
C PRO A 29 -4.33 -6.16 2.97
N MET A 30 -3.83 -5.19 3.73
CA MET A 30 -3.98 -3.77 3.42
C MET A 30 -2.70 -3.21 2.83
N PHE A 31 -2.87 -2.36 1.82
CA PHE A 31 -1.81 -1.64 1.13
C PHE A 31 -2.14 -0.16 1.09
N ALA A 32 -1.13 0.69 1.17
CA ALA A 32 -1.29 2.12 1.02
C ALA A 32 -0.38 2.62 -0.09
N ILE A 33 -0.94 3.36 -1.03
CA ILE A 33 -0.22 4.07 -2.07
C ILE A 33 -0.22 5.53 -1.67
N ARG A 34 0.95 6.10 -1.42
CA ARG A 34 1.11 7.50 -1.06
C ARG A 34 1.72 8.26 -2.23
N GLU A 35 1.04 9.30 -2.67
CA GLU A 35 1.57 10.24 -3.65
C GLU A 35 2.42 11.29 -2.93
N ASP A 36 3.61 11.59 -3.47
CA ASP A 36 4.47 12.68 -3.01
C ASP A 36 4.33 13.94 -3.88
N GLU A 37 5.03 15.00 -3.51
CA GLU A 37 5.00 16.29 -4.22
C GLU A 37 5.51 16.20 -5.68
N GLU A 38 6.31 15.16 -6.00
CA GLU A 38 6.82 14.89 -7.35
C GLU A 38 5.89 13.98 -8.17
N GLN A 39 4.67 13.72 -7.69
CA GLN A 39 3.69 12.79 -8.31
C GLN A 39 4.20 11.34 -8.41
N GLN A 40 5.12 10.96 -7.52
CA GLN A 40 5.62 9.60 -7.42
C GLN A 40 4.81 8.82 -6.38
N HIS A 41 4.73 7.51 -6.57
CA HIS A 41 3.80 6.67 -5.83
C HIS A 41 4.56 5.67 -4.97
N TRP A 42 4.50 5.84 -3.65
CA TRP A 42 5.13 4.95 -2.68
C TRP A 42 4.15 3.90 -2.19
N LEU A 43 4.55 2.63 -2.28
CA LEU A 43 3.71 1.51 -1.85
C LEU A 43 4.14 1.02 -0.47
N TYR A 44 3.18 0.91 0.43
CA TYR A 44 3.33 0.40 1.77
C TYR A 44 2.39 -0.79 1.98
N VAL A 45 2.77 -1.71 2.85
CA VAL A 45 1.95 -2.86 3.25
C VAL A 45 1.75 -2.84 4.76
N TRP A 46 0.54 -3.09 5.22
CA TRP A 46 0.31 -3.26 6.65
C TRP A 46 0.87 -4.60 7.11
N HIS A 47 1.83 -4.55 8.04
CA HIS A 47 2.43 -5.75 8.60
C HIS A 47 2.87 -5.51 10.05
N LYS A 48 2.45 -6.42 10.96
CA LYS A 48 2.84 -6.46 12.39
C LYS A 48 2.81 -5.10 13.11
N GLY A 49 1.77 -4.30 12.90
CA GLY A 49 1.61 -3.02 13.60
C GLY A 49 2.26 -1.82 12.92
N GLY A 50 2.86 -2.00 11.74
CA GLY A 50 3.49 -0.93 10.99
C GLY A 50 3.19 -0.96 9.50
N TRP A 51 3.64 0.09 8.82
CA TRP A 51 3.54 0.28 7.37
C TRP A 51 4.94 0.31 6.74
N PRO A 52 5.64 -0.83 6.64
CA PRO A 52 6.89 -0.90 5.88
C PRO A 52 6.67 -0.57 4.40
N LEU A 53 7.71 0.01 3.79
CA LEU A 53 7.82 0.19 2.34
C LEU A 53 7.91 -1.17 1.65
N VAL A 54 7.16 -1.32 0.56
CA VAL A 54 7.22 -2.50 -0.31
C VAL A 54 8.38 -2.39 -1.31
N SER A 55 8.79 -1.17 -1.65
CA SER A 55 9.86 -0.88 -2.62
C SER A 55 10.68 0.31 -2.14
N ASP A 56 12.00 0.20 -2.28
CA ASP A 56 12.95 1.29 -1.97
C ASP A 56 12.91 2.42 -3.02
N VAL A 57 12.28 2.15 -4.17
CA VAL A 57 12.06 3.13 -5.24
C VAL A 57 10.58 3.36 -5.46
N PRO A 58 10.16 4.61 -5.74
CA PRO A 58 8.77 4.90 -5.99
C PRO A 58 8.33 4.46 -7.38
N PHE A 59 7.02 4.26 -7.54
CA PHE A 59 6.42 3.93 -8.83
C PHE A 59 6.06 5.20 -9.59
N GLN A 60 6.32 5.19 -10.90
CA GLN A 60 6.00 6.31 -11.80
C GLN A 60 4.50 6.60 -11.91
N THR A 61 3.64 5.61 -11.68
CA THR A 61 2.19 5.76 -11.82
C THR A 61 1.46 4.97 -10.73
N GLN A 62 0.28 5.46 -10.35
CA GLN A 62 -0.61 4.76 -9.43
C GLN A 62 -0.92 3.33 -9.92
N GLY A 63 -1.13 3.15 -11.24
CA GLY A 63 -1.40 1.85 -11.83
C GLY A 63 -0.28 0.83 -11.56
N LYS A 64 0.98 1.23 -11.72
CA LYS A 64 2.13 0.37 -11.40
C LYS A 64 2.22 0.03 -9.91
N ALA A 65 1.88 0.98 -9.04
CA ALA A 65 1.82 0.72 -7.60
C ALA A 65 0.68 -0.25 -7.23
N VAL A 66 -0.47 -0.16 -7.90
CA VAL A 66 -1.59 -1.13 -7.74
C VAL A 66 -1.18 -2.51 -8.25
N ASP A 67 -0.55 -2.60 -9.42
CA ASP A 67 -0.07 -3.87 -9.97
C ASP A 67 0.94 -4.54 -9.02
N ALA A 68 1.87 -3.76 -8.47
CA ALA A 68 2.80 -4.23 -7.45
C ALA A 68 2.09 -4.69 -6.17
N ALA A 69 1.07 -3.96 -5.72
CA ALA A 69 0.25 -4.35 -4.57
C ALA A 69 -0.52 -5.65 -4.81
N ILE A 70 -0.93 -5.94 -6.04
CA ILE A 70 -1.61 -7.20 -6.44
C ILE A 70 -0.61 -8.35 -6.63
N ALA A 71 0.61 -8.06 -7.10
CA ALA A 71 1.68 -9.04 -7.27
C ALA A 71 2.46 -9.32 -5.98
N PHE A 72 2.28 -8.50 -4.93
CA PHE A 72 3.03 -8.60 -3.69
C PHE A 72 2.94 -10.01 -3.09
N ASN A 73 4.10 -10.60 -2.81
CA ASN A 73 4.20 -11.86 -2.11
C ASN A 73 4.49 -11.59 -0.63
N PHE A 74 3.68 -12.12 0.29
CA PHE A 74 3.90 -11.93 1.73
C PHE A 74 5.12 -12.70 2.25
N ASP A 75 5.62 -13.70 1.52
CA ASP A 75 6.78 -14.50 1.92
C ASP A 75 8.06 -13.67 2.09
N VAL A 76 8.18 -12.53 1.38
CA VAL A 76 9.34 -11.63 1.51
C VAL A 76 9.35 -10.83 2.82
N LEU A 77 8.22 -10.72 3.54
CA LEU A 77 8.15 -10.04 4.84
C LEU A 77 8.58 -10.92 6.03
N TYR A 78 8.84 -12.21 5.79
CA TYR A 78 9.22 -13.18 6.82
C TYR A 78 10.73 -13.44 6.90
N LYS A 79 11.56 -12.67 6.17
CA LYS A 79 13.03 -12.75 6.26
C LYS A 79 13.60 -11.87 7.37
#